data_AF-A0A937B8T5-F1
#
_entry.id   AF-A0A937B8T5-F1
#
_cell.length_a   1.000
_cell.length_b   1.000
_cell.length_c   1.000
_cell.angle_alpha   90.00
_cell.angle_beta   90.00
_cell.angle_gamma   90.00
#
_symmetry.space_group_name_H-M   'P 1'
#
loop_
_entity.id
_entity.type
_entity.pdbx_description
1 polymer ?
#
loop_
_entity_poly.entity_id
_entity_poly.type
_entity_poly.pdbx_seq_one_letter_code
_entity_poly.pdbx_strand_id
1 'polypeptide(L)'
;MAKRLAAHFGLPHLDTGLLYRAVGWKAAQSGRAPADVAAELTAADLDNPALRTDEAGQAASRVAALPQVRANLLNFQRKFSFQASGAVLDGRDIGTVICPDAPVKLFVTASVEARAERRYQELRAGGAAPIKPAVLSGMAGGARPRSEPAPAPS
;
A
#
# COMPACT_ATOMS: atom_id res chain seq x y z
N MET A 1 -2.67 9.31 7.42
CA MET A 1 -3.26 10.55 6.84
C MET A 1 -4.48 10.21 6.01
N ALA A 2 -4.34 9.40 4.95
CA ALA A 2 -5.42 9.04 4.04
C ALA A 2 -6.68 8.50 4.74
N LYS A 3 -6.55 7.56 5.70
CA LYS A 3 -7.69 7.09 6.51
C LYS A 3 -8.46 8.20 7.24
N ARG A 4 -7.77 9.23 7.74
CA ARG A 4 -8.42 10.39 8.38
C ARG A 4 -9.09 11.31 7.36
N LEU A 5 -8.49 11.47 6.18
CA LEU A 5 -9.06 12.25 5.08
C LEU A 5 -10.36 11.62 4.58
N ALA A 6 -10.32 10.30 4.35
CA ALA A 6 -11.47 9.49 4.00
C ALA A 6 -12.60 9.64 5.02
N ALA A 7 -12.30 9.49 6.32
CA ALA A 7 -13.28 9.69 7.39
C ALA A 7 -13.87 11.10 7.42
N HIS A 8 -13.04 12.13 7.20
CA HIS A 8 -13.49 13.53 7.17
C HIS A 8 -14.50 13.80 6.04
N PHE A 9 -14.29 13.20 4.87
CA PHE A 9 -15.18 13.35 3.71
C PHE A 9 -16.26 12.27 3.59
N GLY A 10 -16.32 11.32 4.54
CA GLY A 10 -17.27 10.19 4.48
C GLY A 10 -17.01 9.24 3.29
N LEU A 11 -15.76 9.17 2.80
CA LEU A 11 -15.39 8.38 1.63
C LEU A 11 -14.82 7.00 2.02
N PRO A 12 -15.03 5.96 1.20
CA PRO A 12 -14.32 4.70 1.31
C PRO A 12 -12.79 4.89 1.19
N HIS A 13 -12.04 4.11 1.97
CA HIS A 13 -10.57 4.14 1.99
C HIS A 13 -9.98 2.81 1.55
N LEU A 14 -8.95 2.84 0.70
CA LEU A 14 -8.19 1.66 0.31
C LEU A 14 -6.68 1.87 0.52
N ASP A 15 -6.13 1.12 1.47
CA ASP A 15 -4.67 1.00 1.68
C ASP A 15 -4.10 -0.01 0.69
N THR A 16 -3.59 0.49 -0.44
CA THR A 16 -3.08 -0.39 -1.49
C THR A 16 -1.77 -1.08 -1.09
N GLY A 17 -1.11 -0.60 -0.03
CA GLY A 17 0.12 -1.18 0.51
C GLY A 17 -0.10 -2.56 1.15
N LEU A 18 -1.34 -2.88 1.52
CA LEU A 18 -1.70 -4.16 2.15
C LEU A 18 -2.19 -5.22 1.16
N LEU A 19 -2.44 -4.88 -0.11
CA LEU A 19 -3.07 -5.80 -1.07
C LEU A 19 -2.28 -7.09 -1.27
N TYR A 20 -0.99 -6.99 -1.60
CA TYR A 20 -0.15 -8.17 -1.80
C TYR A 20 0.05 -8.98 -0.50
N ARG A 21 0.07 -8.30 0.65
CA ARG A 21 0.13 -8.94 1.97
C ARG A 21 -1.14 -9.74 2.23
N ALA A 22 -2.31 -9.16 1.94
CA ALA A 22 -3.60 -9.83 2.07
C ALA A 22 -3.69 -11.07 1.17
N VAL A 23 -3.32 -10.95 -0.10
CA VAL A 23 -3.30 -12.09 -1.04
C VAL A 23 -2.35 -13.17 -0.56
N GLY A 24 -1.11 -12.81 -0.23
CA GLY A 24 -0.09 -13.77 0.20
C GLY A 24 -0.47 -14.49 1.49
N TRP A 25 -0.97 -13.75 2.48
CA TRP A 25 -1.43 -14.30 3.75
C TRP A 25 -2.64 -15.22 3.55
N LYS A 26 -3.68 -14.75 2.86
CA LYS A 26 -4.92 -15.51 2.66
C LYS A 26 -4.70 -16.77 1.82
N ALA A 27 -3.86 -16.69 0.78
CA ALA A 27 -3.47 -17.87 0.00
C ALA A 27 -2.72 -18.91 0.84
N ALA A 28 -1.81 -18.47 1.73
CA ALA A 28 -1.10 -19.37 2.62
C ALA A 28 -2.04 -20.06 3.63
N GLN A 29 -3.02 -19.33 4.18
CA GLN A 29 -3.98 -19.85 5.13
C GLN A 29 -4.99 -20.82 4.50
N SER A 30 -5.45 -20.53 3.28
CA SER A 30 -6.50 -21.31 2.62
C SER A 30 -5.97 -22.40 1.67
N GLY A 31 -4.66 -22.43 1.39
CA GLY A 31 -4.05 -23.32 0.39
C GLY A 31 -4.51 -23.04 -1.05
N ARG A 32 -5.17 -21.89 -1.31
CA ARG A 32 -5.71 -21.54 -2.62
C ARG A 32 -4.64 -20.88 -3.48
N ALA A 33 -4.81 -20.95 -4.81
CA ALA A 33 -3.95 -20.24 -5.73
C ALA A 33 -4.01 -18.71 -5.46
N PRO A 34 -2.86 -18.01 -5.37
CA PRO A 34 -2.83 -16.57 -5.11
C PRO A 34 -3.61 -15.73 -6.12
N ALA A 35 -3.70 -16.18 -7.38
CA ALA A 35 -4.46 -15.49 -8.42
C ALA A 35 -5.97 -15.46 -8.11
N ASP A 36 -6.53 -16.58 -7.65
CA ASP A 36 -7.95 -16.68 -7.29
C ASP A 36 -8.25 -15.83 -6.06
N VAL A 37 -7.37 -15.91 -5.05
CA VAL A 37 -7.47 -15.07 -3.85
C VAL A 37 -7.43 -13.58 -4.21
N ALA A 38 -6.57 -13.18 -5.15
CA ALA A 38 -6.50 -11.81 -5.63
C ALA A 38 -7.75 -11.38 -6.42
N ALA A 39 -8.39 -12.30 -7.14
CA ALA A 39 -9.61 -12.03 -7.90
C ALA A 39 -10.83 -11.78 -6.99
N GLU A 40 -10.84 -12.41 -5.81
CA GLU A 40 -11.94 -12.35 -4.83
C GLU A 40 -11.62 -11.43 -3.63
N LEU A 41 -10.52 -10.69 -3.69
CA LEU A 41 -10.11 -9.82 -2.60
C LEU A 41 -11.13 -8.69 -2.38
N THR A 42 -11.45 -8.43 -1.13
CA THR A 42 -12.35 -7.35 -0.70
C THR A 42 -11.61 -6.32 0.14
N ALA A 43 -12.16 -5.12 0.28
CA ALA A 43 -11.57 -4.08 1.13
C ALA A 43 -11.52 -4.51 2.62
N ALA A 44 -12.50 -5.28 3.08
CA ALA A 44 -12.56 -5.79 4.45
C ALA A 44 -11.42 -6.78 4.77
N ASP A 45 -10.88 -7.49 3.78
CA ASP A 45 -9.72 -8.37 3.98
C ASP A 45 -8.48 -7.58 4.46
N LEU A 46 -8.42 -6.26 4.21
CA LEU A 46 -7.27 -5.40 4.56
C LEU A 46 -7.27 -4.94 6.02
N ASP A 47 -8.37 -5.11 6.74
CA ASP A 47 -8.47 -4.74 8.15
C ASP A 47 -7.78 -5.75 9.08
N ASN A 48 -7.33 -6.90 8.54
CA ASN A 48 -6.68 -7.93 9.32
C ASN A 48 -5.32 -7.45 9.88
N PRO A 49 -5.12 -7.43 11.21
CA PRO A 49 -3.87 -7.00 11.82
C PRO A 49 -2.67 -7.89 11.45
N ALA A 50 -2.90 -9.17 11.14
CA ALA A 50 -1.85 -10.12 10.75
C ALA A 50 -1.13 -9.72 9.44
N LEU A 51 -1.71 -8.82 8.63
CA LEU A 51 -1.07 -8.35 7.41
C LEU A 51 0.19 -7.49 7.67
N ARG A 52 0.35 -7.00 8.91
CA ARG A 52 1.47 -6.14 9.31
C ARG A 52 2.68 -6.91 9.83
N THR A 53 2.62 -8.25 9.88
CA THR A 53 3.77 -9.06 10.29
C THR A 53 4.82 -9.20 9.18
N ASP A 54 6.00 -9.69 9.56
CA ASP A 54 7.08 -9.95 8.61
C ASP A 54 6.75 -11.14 7.70
N GLU A 55 6.04 -12.15 8.21
CA GLU A 55 5.60 -13.32 7.43
C GLU A 55 4.66 -12.91 6.30
N ALA A 56 3.70 -12.01 6.58
CA ALA A 56 2.83 -11.45 5.56
C ALA A 56 3.61 -10.62 4.53
N GLY A 57 4.68 -9.94 4.96
CA GLY A 57 5.60 -9.23 4.08
C GLY A 57 6.36 -10.17 3.13
N GLN A 58 6.87 -11.28 3.65
CA GLN A 58 7.54 -12.30 2.84
C GLN A 58 6.58 -12.97 1.85
N ALA A 59 5.36 -13.27 2.28
CA ALA A 59 4.32 -13.81 1.41
C ALA A 59 3.96 -12.82 0.29
N ALA A 60 3.86 -11.53 0.60
CA ALA A 60 3.62 -10.48 -0.39
C ALA A 60 4.69 -10.46 -1.49
N SER A 61 5.97 -10.56 -1.13
CA SER A 61 7.08 -10.58 -2.10
C SER A 61 6.96 -11.76 -3.08
N ARG A 62 6.57 -12.94 -2.59
CA ARG A 62 6.40 -14.13 -3.44
C ARG A 62 5.26 -13.96 -4.42
N VAL A 63 4.09 -13.48 -3.97
CA VAL A 63 2.91 -13.36 -4.84
C VAL A 63 3.00 -12.16 -5.78
N ALA A 64 3.74 -11.11 -5.44
CA ALA A 64 3.94 -9.93 -6.30
C ALA A 64 4.69 -10.26 -7.61
N ALA A 65 5.50 -11.33 -7.62
CA ALA A 65 6.17 -11.82 -8.82
C ALA A 65 5.17 -12.40 -9.85
N LEU A 66 3.98 -12.81 -9.43
CA LEU A 66 2.98 -13.47 -10.29
C LEU A 66 2.19 -12.44 -11.13
N PRO A 67 2.27 -12.48 -12.48
CA PRO A 67 1.59 -11.51 -13.34
C PRO A 67 0.07 -11.44 -13.13
N GLN A 68 -0.58 -12.60 -12.95
CA GLN A 68 -2.02 -12.67 -12.77
C GLN A 68 -2.48 -12.01 -11.47
N VAL A 69 -1.70 -12.13 -10.39
CA VAL A 69 -1.97 -11.43 -9.12
C VAL A 69 -1.92 -9.92 -9.33
N ARG A 70 -0.88 -9.42 -10.02
CA ARG A 70 -0.76 -7.99 -10.31
C ARG A 70 -1.93 -7.47 -11.15
N ALA A 71 -2.35 -8.23 -12.17
CA ALA A 71 -3.50 -7.89 -13.01
C ALA A 71 -4.81 -7.83 -12.22
N ASN A 72 -5.07 -8.83 -11.38
CA ASN A 72 -6.27 -8.88 -10.54
C ASN A 72 -6.30 -7.73 -9.52
N LEU A 73 -5.19 -7.45 -8.86
CA LEU A 73 -5.09 -6.33 -7.91
C LEU A 73 -5.18 -4.96 -8.60
N LEU A 74 -4.66 -4.81 -9.81
CA LEU A 74 -4.84 -3.59 -10.60
C LEU A 74 -6.32 -3.37 -10.92
N ASN A 75 -7.03 -4.42 -11.34
CA ASN A 75 -8.47 -4.35 -11.60
C ASN A 75 -9.25 -3.98 -10.33
N PHE A 76 -8.93 -4.61 -9.19
CA PHE A 76 -9.55 -4.28 -7.91
C PHE A 76 -9.36 -2.81 -7.53
N GLN A 77 -8.13 -2.29 -7.62
CA GLN A 77 -7.84 -0.88 -7.33
C GLN A 77 -8.63 0.08 -8.22
N ARG A 78 -8.70 -0.20 -9.54
CA ARG A 78 -9.48 0.62 -10.49
C ARG A 78 -10.98 0.57 -10.20
N LYS A 79 -11.53 -0.63 -9.97
CA LYS A 79 -12.96 -0.76 -9.60
C LYS A 79 -13.28 0.02 -8.33
N PHE A 80 -12.40 -0.05 -7.32
CA PHE A 80 -12.57 0.71 -6.09
C PHE A 80 -12.48 2.22 -6.31
N SER A 81 -11.60 2.70 -7.20
CA SER A 81 -11.46 4.14 -7.47
C SER A 81 -12.65 4.74 -8.22
N PHE A 82 -13.32 3.96 -9.08
CA PHE A 82 -14.43 4.43 -9.92
C PHE A 82 -15.83 4.16 -9.32
N GLN A 83 -15.92 3.84 -8.04
CA GLN A 83 -17.22 3.67 -7.38
C GLN A 83 -17.98 5.01 -7.31
N ALA A 84 -19.32 4.95 -7.38
CA ALA A 84 -20.17 6.14 -7.48
C ALA A 84 -20.04 7.12 -6.30
N SER A 85 -19.77 6.62 -5.09
CA SER A 85 -19.52 7.43 -3.90
C SER A 85 -18.17 8.15 -3.91
N GLY A 86 -17.27 7.83 -4.83
CA GLY A 86 -15.87 8.23 -4.78
C GLY A 86 -15.04 7.37 -3.82
N ALA A 87 -13.74 7.65 -3.73
CA ALA A 87 -12.81 6.89 -2.91
C ALA A 87 -11.53 7.66 -2.59
N VAL A 88 -10.90 7.32 -1.47
CA VAL A 88 -9.52 7.70 -1.13
C VAL A 88 -8.64 6.46 -1.25
N LEU A 89 -7.67 6.49 -2.14
CA LEU A 89 -6.66 5.43 -2.30
C LEU A 89 -5.31 5.96 -1.83
N ASP A 90 -4.60 5.19 -1.01
CA ASP A 90 -3.22 5.50 -0.63
C ASP A 90 -2.24 4.40 -1.01
N GLY A 91 -1.14 4.82 -1.63
CA GLY A 91 -0.16 3.92 -2.23
C GLY A 91 0.91 4.67 -3.01
N ARG A 92 1.87 3.94 -3.55
CA ARG A 92 3.05 4.51 -4.23
C ARG A 92 2.74 5.07 -5.61
N ASP A 93 1.94 4.34 -6.39
CA ASP A 93 1.76 4.58 -7.82
C ASP A 93 0.28 4.89 -8.17
N ILE A 94 -0.47 5.43 -7.20
CA ILE A 94 -1.90 5.74 -7.37
C ILE A 94 -2.10 6.78 -8.46
N GLY A 95 -1.50 7.97 -8.32
CA GLY A 95 -1.71 9.09 -9.24
C GLY A 95 -0.97 8.98 -10.59
N THR A 96 -0.19 7.92 -10.81
CA THR A 96 0.65 7.70 -12.00
C THR A 96 0.25 6.45 -12.80
N VAL A 97 -0.18 5.38 -12.13
CA VAL A 97 -0.50 4.09 -12.78
C VAL A 97 -1.97 3.71 -12.61
N ILE A 98 -2.51 3.88 -11.40
CA ILE A 98 -3.88 3.41 -11.08
C ILE A 98 -4.93 4.41 -11.55
N CYS A 99 -4.78 5.67 -11.14
CA CYS A 99 -5.69 6.79 -11.39
C CYS A 99 -4.91 8.00 -11.94
N PRO A 100 -4.35 7.92 -13.16
CA PRO A 100 -3.63 9.03 -13.77
C PRO A 100 -4.52 10.26 -14.00
N ASP A 101 -5.83 10.08 -14.13
CA ASP A 101 -6.77 11.18 -14.37
C ASP A 101 -7.55 11.57 -13.11
N ALA A 102 -7.08 11.17 -11.92
CA ALA A 102 -7.71 11.55 -10.66
C ALA A 102 -7.78 13.09 -10.53
N PRO A 103 -8.95 13.66 -10.21
CA PRO A 103 -9.14 15.11 -10.13
C PRO A 103 -8.33 15.75 -8.99
N VAL A 104 -8.01 14.96 -7.95
CA VAL A 104 -7.18 15.38 -6.82
C VAL A 104 -6.10 14.35 -6.59
N LYS A 105 -4.84 14.80 -6.52
CA LYS A 105 -3.67 13.96 -6.20
C LYS A 105 -2.87 14.64 -5.10
N LEU A 106 -2.61 13.91 -4.01
CA LEU A 106 -1.81 14.38 -2.89
C LEU A 106 -0.50 13.60 -2.83
N PHE A 107 0.62 14.31 -2.92
CA PHE A 107 1.95 13.73 -2.77
C PHE A 107 2.53 14.11 -1.42
N VAL A 108 2.62 13.14 -0.51
CA VAL A 108 3.23 13.35 0.80
C VAL A 108 4.73 13.08 0.72
N THR A 109 5.53 14.10 0.96
CA THR A 109 6.99 14.01 1.04
C THR A 109 7.46 14.17 2.48
N ALA A 110 8.63 13.62 2.77
CA ALA A 110 9.33 13.73 4.05
C ALA A 110 10.79 13.40 3.80
N SER A 111 11.70 14.00 4.58
CA SER A 111 13.12 13.69 4.52
C SER A 111 13.38 12.21 4.80
N VAL A 112 14.50 11.67 4.30
CA VAL A 112 14.87 10.27 4.53
C VAL A 112 15.01 10.01 6.03
N GLU A 113 15.58 10.97 6.74
CA GLU A 113 15.79 10.98 8.19
C GLU A 113 14.46 10.92 8.94
N ALA A 114 13.48 11.75 8.56
CA ALA A 114 12.16 11.74 9.19
C ALA A 114 11.41 10.42 8.96
N ARG A 115 11.52 9.84 7.76
CA ARG A 115 10.93 8.53 7.45
C ARG A 115 11.62 7.40 8.21
N ALA A 116 12.95 7.46 8.34
CA ALA A 116 13.74 6.50 9.12
C ALA A 116 13.43 6.58 10.60
N GLU A 117 13.29 7.79 11.16
CA GLU A 117 12.86 8.00 12.53
C GLU A 117 11.49 7.39 12.78
N ARG A 118 10.50 7.67 11.92
CA ARG A 118 9.16 7.09 12.06
C ARG A 118 9.20 5.57 12.04
N ARG A 119 9.94 4.96 11.09
CA ARG A 119 10.08 3.51 10.97
C ARG A 119 10.75 2.89 12.20
N TYR A 120 11.78 3.55 12.74
CA TYR A 120 12.44 3.13 13.96
C TYR A 120 11.46 3.10 15.14
N GLN A 121 10.63 4.15 15.30
CA GLN A 121 9.61 4.20 16.35
C GLN A 121 8.51 3.13 16.16
N GLU A 122 8.04 2.91 14.93
CA GLU A 122 7.07 1.85 14.62
C GLU A 122 7.59 0.46 15.02
N LEU A 123 8.85 0.15 14.71
CA LEU A 123 9.48 -1.13 15.06
C LEU A 123 9.62 -1.29 16.58
N ARG A 124 10.03 -0.24 17.29
CA ARG A 124 10.09 -0.24 18.76
C ARG A 124 8.72 -0.44 19.41
N ALA A 125 7.70 0.26 18.90
CA ALA A 125 6.32 0.11 19.38
C ALA A 125 5.78 -1.31 19.13
N GLY A 126 6.26 -1.99 18.09
CA GLY A 126 5.98 -3.40 17.82
C GLY A 126 6.81 -4.41 18.62
N GLY A 127 7.60 -3.97 19.60
CA GLY A 127 8.41 -4.85 20.47
C GLY A 127 9.77 -5.26 19.90
N ALA A 128 10.18 -4.74 18.75
CA ALA A 128 11.51 -4.99 18.20
C ALA A 128 12.57 -4.09 18.84
N ALA A 129 13.85 -4.51 18.77
CA ALA A 129 15.01 -3.73 19.18
C ALA A 129 15.86 -3.28 17.96
N PRO A 130 15.34 -2.39 17.09
CA PRO A 130 16.04 -1.95 15.89
C PRO A 130 17.23 -1.04 16.23
N ILE A 131 18.22 -0.99 15.32
CA ILE A 131 19.35 -0.04 15.39
C ILE A 131 19.07 1.11 14.42
N LYS A 132 18.95 2.34 14.94
CA LYS A 132 18.54 3.52 14.16
C LYS A 132 19.42 3.79 12.92
N PRO A 133 20.77 3.75 13.01
CA PRO A 133 21.64 3.83 11.82
C PRO A 133 21.34 2.78 10.75
N ALA A 134 21.02 1.54 11.14
CA ALA A 134 20.71 0.46 10.21
C ALA A 134 19.37 0.70 9.49
N VAL A 135 18.36 1.21 10.21
CA VAL A 135 17.08 1.62 9.61
C VAL A 135 17.28 2.74 8.60
N LEU A 136 18.07 3.75 8.93
CA LEU A 136 18.38 4.86 8.02
C LEU A 136 19.08 4.36 6.74
N SER A 137 20.12 3.54 6.89
CA SER A 137 20.87 2.98 5.77
C SER A 137 19.99 2.14 4.84
N GLY A 138 19.14 1.26 5.39
CA GLY A 138 18.20 0.47 4.61
C GLY A 138 17.17 1.29 3.84
N MET A 139 16.75 2.45 4.38
CA MET A 139 15.80 3.34 3.71
C MET A 139 16.45 4.24 2.64
N ALA A 140 17.74 4.54 2.77
CA ALA A 140 18.49 5.31 1.79
C ALA A 140 18.78 4.49 0.52
N GLY A 141 19.09 3.20 0.65
CA GLY A 141 19.40 2.32 -0.48
C GLY A 141 18.25 2.04 -1.46
N GLY A 142 16.99 2.30 -1.07
CA GLY A 142 15.80 2.04 -1.90
C GLY A 142 15.16 3.28 -2.55
N ALA A 143 15.75 4.47 -2.37
CA ALA A 143 15.15 5.72 -2.83
C ALA A 143 15.39 5.93 -4.35
N ARG A 144 14.46 5.49 -5.21
CA ARG A 144 14.37 6.07 -6.56
C ARG A 144 13.87 7.51 -6.47
N PRO A 145 14.45 8.46 -7.22
CA PRO A 145 13.95 9.83 -7.28
C PRO A 145 12.47 9.83 -7.70
N ARG A 146 11.63 10.56 -6.96
CA ARG A 146 10.24 10.81 -7.35
C ARG A 146 10.26 11.83 -8.48
N SER A 147 9.66 11.51 -9.62
CA SER A 147 9.29 12.55 -10.58
C SER A 147 8.13 13.35 -9.99
N GLU A 148 8.29 14.66 -9.86
CA GLU A 148 7.16 15.56 -9.60
C GLU A 148 6.21 15.51 -10.81
N PRO A 149 4.89 15.40 -10.60
CA PRO A 149 3.95 15.57 -11.69
C PRO A 149 3.85 17.05 -12.07
N ALA A 150 3.66 17.31 -13.36
CA ALA A 150 3.31 18.64 -13.86
C ALA A 150 2.05 19.16 -13.15
N PRO A 151 1.95 20.48 -12.88
CA PRO A 151 0.77 21.07 -12.26
C PRO A 151 -0.49 20.79 -13.10
N ALA A 152 -1.63 20.65 -12.42
CA ALA A 152 -2.93 20.47 -13.09
C ALA A 152 -3.22 21.68 -14.01
N PRO A 153 -3.80 21.47 -15.20
CA PRO A 153 -4.21 22.58 -16.05
C PRO A 153 -5.32 23.38 -15.37
N SER A 154 -5.18 24.71 -15.43
CA SER A 154 -6.10 25.72 -14.89
C SER A 154 -7.45 25.75 -15.60
#